data_AF-A0A519INH1-F1
#
_entry.id   AF-A0A519INH1-F1
#
_cell.length_a   1.000
_cell.length_b   1.000
_cell.length_c   1.000
_cell.angle_alpha   90.00
_cell.angle_beta   90.00
_cell.angle_gamma   90.00
#
_symmetry.space_group_name_H-M   'P 1'
#
loop_
_entity.id
_entity.type
_entity.pdbx_description
1 polymer ?
#
loop_
_entity_poly.entity_id
_entity_poly.type
_entity_poly.pdbx_seq_one_letter_code
_entity_poly.pdbx_strand_id
1 'polypeptide(L)' 'MPLVNIRLARRDVPTTAAQKAALITGVTQLMQQVLDKRPDTVTVIIDEVDPENWGHGGEPVTAIRQRAKGPAQA' A
#
# COMPACT_ATOMS: atom_id res chain seq x y z
N MET A 1 -16.82 -7.65 11.90
CA MET A 1 -16.12 -8.17 10.72
C MET A 1 -15.55 -7.00 9.94
N PRO A 2 -14.31 -6.57 10.26
CA PRO A 2 -13.64 -5.49 9.53
C PRO A 2 -13.14 -5.96 8.16
N LEU A 3 -13.25 -5.10 7.15
CA LEU A 3 -12.59 -5.25 5.86
C LEU A 3 -11.63 -4.08 5.65
N VAL A 4 -10.36 -4.38 5.42
CA VAL A 4 -9.31 -3.40 5.18
C VAL A 4 -8.73 -3.63 3.79
N ASN A 5 -8.79 -2.62 2.94
CA ASN A 5 -8.18 -2.64 1.61
C ASN A 5 -6.94 -1.74 1.62
N ILE A 6 -5.78 -2.34 1.42
CA ILE A 6 -4.49 -1.66 1.29
C ILE A 6 -4.22 -1.53 -0.19
N ARG A 7 -4.12 -0.30 -0.69
CA ARG A 7 -3.75 -0.04 -2.09
C ARG A 7 -2.38 0.62 -2.13
N LEU A 8 -1.46 -0.01 -2.84
CA LEU A 8 -0.07 0.42 -2.97
C LEU A 8 0.20 0.71 -4.44
N ALA A 9 0.78 1.88 -4.76
CA ALA A 9 1.33 2.09 -6.09
C ALA A 9 2.56 1.19 -6.27
N ARG A 10 2.64 0.46 -7.39
CA ARG A 10 3.80 -0.38 -7.71
C ARG A 10 5.09 0.45 -7.70
N ARG A 11 6.18 -0.25 -7.43
CA ARG A 11 7.55 0.29 -7.41
C ARG A 11 8.43 -0.61 -8.26
N ASP A 12 9.61 -0.11 -8.60
CA ASP A 12 10.62 -0.85 -9.36
C ASP A 12 10.97 -2.19 -8.67
N VAL A 13 11.01 -2.18 -7.33
CA VAL A 13 11.05 -3.38 -6.50
C VAL A 13 9.64 -3.69 -6.00
N PRO A 14 9.00 -4.79 -6.47
CA PRO A 14 7.65 -5.18 -6.02
C PRO A 14 7.58 -5.48 -4.53
N THR A 15 6.39 -5.37 -3.95
CA THR A 15 6.19 -5.77 -2.54
C THR A 15 6.33 -7.28 -2.43
N THR A 16 7.25 -7.75 -1.60
CA THR A 16 7.53 -9.19 -1.48
C THR A 16 6.40 -9.93 -0.76
N ALA A 17 6.33 -11.25 -0.94
CA ALA A 17 5.35 -12.08 -0.22
C ALA A 17 5.48 -11.93 1.30
N ALA A 18 6.71 -11.84 1.81
CA ALA A 18 6.98 -11.64 3.24
C ALA A 18 6.47 -10.27 3.74
N GLN A 19 6.64 -9.21 2.95
CA GLN A 19 6.10 -7.88 3.28
C GLN A 19 4.57 -7.87 3.25
N LYS A 20 3.94 -8.51 2.26
CA LYS A 20 2.48 -8.65 2.20
C LYS A 20 1.94 -9.42 3.41
N ALA A 21 2.60 -10.51 3.81
CA ALA A 21 2.25 -11.27 5.01
C ALA A 21 2.36 -10.41 6.27
N ALA A 22 3.46 -9.66 6.43
CA ALA A 22 3.65 -8.75 7.57
C ALA A 22 2.57 -7.65 7.64
N LEU A 23 2.16 -7.09 6.50
CA LEU A 23 1.07 -6.11 6.43
C LEU A 23 -0.27 -6.71 6.89
N ILE A 24 -0.60 -7.93 6.43
CA ILE A 24 -1.83 -8.64 6.83
C ILE A 24 -1.83 -8.89 8.33
N THR A 25 -0.72 -9.37 8.88
CA THR A 25 -0.57 -9.61 10.32
C THR A 25 -0.71 -8.32 11.12
N GLY A 26 0.02 -7.26 10.74
CA GLY A 26 0.01 -5.99 11.45
C GLY A 26 -1.37 -5.32 11.46
N VAL A 27 -2.08 -5.32 10.33
CA VAL A 27 -3.45 -4.76 10.25
C VAL A 27 -4.42 -5.58 11.10
N THR A 28 -4.33 -6.91 11.05
CA THR A 28 -5.18 -7.78 11.87
C THR A 28 -4.97 -7.52 13.37
N GLN A 29 -3.71 -7.40 13.80
CA GLN A 29 -3.37 -7.06 15.18
C GLN A 29 -3.89 -5.68 15.58
N LEU A 30 -3.77 -4.68 14.70
CA LEU A 30 -4.31 -3.34 14.96
C LEU A 30 -5.83 -3.37 15.19
N MET A 31 -6.57 -4.12 14.37
CA MET A 31 -8.02 -4.25 14.53
C MET A 31 -8.40 -4.92 15.85
N GLN A 32 -7.60 -5.90 16.30
CA GLN A 32 -7.77 -6.50 17.62
C GLN A 32 -7.50 -5.48 18.73
N GLN A 33 -6.38 -4.75 18.66
CA GLN A 33 -5.96 -3.82 19.71
C GLN A 33 -6.90 -2.61 19.88
N VAL A 34 -7.40 -2.04 18.79
CA VAL A 34 -8.16 -0.78 18.83
C VAL A 34 -9.66 -1.02 18.97
N LEU A 35 -10.19 -2.06 18.33
CA LEU A 35 -11.64 -2.30 18.21
C LEU A 35 -12.11 -3.59 18.87
N ASP A 36 -11.22 -4.29 19.58
CA ASP A 36 -11.45 -5.58 20.25
C ASP A 36 -12.11 -6.62 19.30
N LYS A 37 -11.59 -6.70 18.08
CA LYS A 37 -12.10 -7.65 17.07
C LYS A 37 -11.33 -8.96 17.10
N ARG A 38 -12.06 -10.05 16.89
CA ARG A 38 -11.47 -11.37 16.70
C ARG A 38 -10.68 -11.42 15.38
N PRO A 39 -9.42 -11.90 15.39
CA PRO A 39 -8.56 -11.95 14.19
C PRO A 39 -9.17 -12.70 13.01
N ASP A 40 -9.90 -13.78 13.26
CA ASP A 40 -10.53 -14.63 12.24
C ASP A 40 -11.68 -13.94 11.50
N THR A 41 -12.14 -12.79 11.99
CA THR A 41 -13.19 -11.98 11.35
C THR A 41 -12.64 -10.76 10.61
N VAL A 42 -11.32 -10.59 10.55
CA VAL A 42 -10.66 -9.48 9.86
C VAL A 42 -10.25 -9.95 8.47
N THR A 43 -10.71 -9.24 7.44
CA THR A 43 -10.29 -9.47 6.05
C THR A 43 -9.38 -8.35 5.60
N VAL A 44 -8.21 -8.71 5.04
CA VAL A 44 -7.24 -7.77 4.48
C VAL A 44 -7.02 -8.09 3.00
N ILE A 45 -7.20 -7.09 2.14
CA ILE A 45 -6.95 -7.18 0.70
C ILE A 45 -5.81 -6.22 0.36
N ILE A 46 -4.84 -6.66 -0.43
CA ILE A 46 -3.72 -5.84 -0.89
C ILE A 46 -3.75 -5.73 -2.41
N ASP A 47 -3.95 -4.51 -2.91
CA ASP A 47 -3.94 -4.19 -4.33
C ASP A 47 -2.65 -3.43 -4.70
N GLU A 48 -1.91 -3.94 -5.69
CA GLU A 48 -0.75 -3.24 -6.26
C GLU A 48 -1.14 -2.57 -7.59
N VAL A 49 -1.36 -1.26 -7.51
CA VAL A 49 -1.89 -0.42 -8.59
C VAL A 49 -0.75 0.14 -9.44
N ASP A 50 -0.95 0.17 -10.75
CA ASP A 50 -0.03 0.84 -11.65
C ASP A 50 0.12 2.34 -11.28
N PRO A 51 1.33 2.88 -11.13
CA PRO A 51 1.51 4.29 -10.79
C PRO A 51 0.97 5.28 -11.82
N GLU A 52 0.75 4.88 -13.08
CA GLU A 52 0.04 5.69 -14.08
C GLU A 52 -1.46 5.81 -13.76
N ASN A 53 -2.02 4.80 -13.10
CA ASN A 53 -3.42 4.75 -12.65
C ASN A 53 -3.60 5.33 -11.23
N TRP A 54 -2.57 5.96 -10.67
CA TRP A 54 -2.60 6.59 -9.35
C TRP A 54 -2.10 8.02 -9.46
N GLY A 55 -2.93 9.00 -9.07
CA GLY A 55 -2.58 10.41 -9.19
C GLY A 55 -2.73 11.22 -7.92
N HIS A 56 -1.97 12.31 -7.82
CA HIS A 56 -2.15 13.34 -6.79
C HIS A 56 -2.19 14.71 -7.48
N GLY A 57 -3.12 15.58 -7.07
CA GLY A 57 -3.23 16.93 -7.64
C GLY A 57 -3.52 16.98 -9.15
N GLY A 58 -4.09 15.92 -9.72
CA GLY A 58 -4.39 15.83 -11.16
C GLY A 58 -3.29 15.23 -12.02
N GLU A 59 -2.20 14.73 -11.43
CA GLU A 59 -1.07 14.16 -12.16
C GLU A 59 -0.74 12.73 -11.72
N PRO A 60 -0.32 11.84 -12.64
CA PRO A 60 0.16 10.51 -12.30
C PRO A 60 1.36 10.55 -11.34
N VAL A 61 1.44 9.56 -10.45
CA VAL A 61 2.53 9.45 -9.47
C VAL A 61 3.89 9.28 -10.15
N THR A 62 3.96 8.70 -11.35
CA THR A 62 5.17 8.65 -12.16
C THR A 62 5.70 10.05 -12.49
N ALA A 63 4.84 10.94 -13.01
CA ALA A 63 5.20 12.32 -13.33
C ALA A 63 5.68 13.08 -12.08
N ILE A 64 5.00 12.89 -10.94
CA ILE A 64 5.39 13.48 -9.66
C ILE A 64 6.78 12.98 -9.23
N ARG A 65 7.02 11.66 -9.30
CA ARG A 65 8.31 11.05 -8.92
C ARG A 65 9.46 11.51 -9.82
N GLN A 66 9.22 11.69 -11.12
CA GLN A 66 10.22 12.18 -12.07
C GLN A 66 10.66 13.60 -11.72
N ARG A 67 9.73 14.50 -11.41
CA ARG A 67 10.06 15.86 -10.95
C ARG A 67 10.82 15.86 -9.63
N ALA A 68 10.42 15.00 -8.69
CA ALA A 68 11.06 14.91 -7.38
C ALA A 68 12.49 14.35 -7.43
N LYS A 69 12.83 13.54 -8.44
CA LYS A 69 14.19 13.02 -8.63
C LYS A 69 15.20 14.09 -9.08
N GLY A 70 14.76 15.28 -9.50
CA GLY A 70 15.62 16.33 -10.06
C GLY A 70 16.35 15.87 -11.33
N PRO A 71 17.04 16.76 -12.08
CA PRO A 71 17.95 16.30 -13.11
C PRO A 71 19.01 15.43 -12.43
N ALA A 72 19.20 14.20 -12.93
CA ALA A 72 20.32 13.37 -12.55
C ALA A 72 21.57 14.26 -12.60
N GLN A 73 22.28 14.39 -11.48
CA GLN A 73 23.55 15.10 -11.42
C GLN A 73 24.42 14.55 -12.56
N ALA A 74 24.81 15.46 -13.47
CA ALA A 74 25.70 15.20 -14.59
C ALA A 74 27.08 14.75 -14.11
#